data_AF-A0AAP4QXD7-F1
#
_entry.id   AF-A0AAP4QXD7-F1
#
_cell.length_a   1.000
_cell.length_b   1.000
_cell.length_c   1.000
_cell.angle_alpha   90.00
_cell.angle_beta   90.00
_cell.angle_gamma   90.00
#
_symmetry.space_group_name_H-M   'P 1'
#
loop_
_entity.id
_entity.type
_entity.pdbx_description
1 polymer ?
#
loop_
_entity_poly.entity_id
_entity_poly.type
_entity_poly.pdbx_seq_one_letter_code
_entity_poly.pdbx_strand_id
1 'polypeptide(L)'
;MRTLARHLAIAATLMSVLTGTAFADTPWQQAHPRREEVNQRLANQNRRIHHEVKEGEMSHAEAARLHRDDRKIRREERDMAAQDHSHITKSEKHVLNQQENAVSHQIGQ
;
A
#
# COMPACT_ATOMS: atom_id res chain seq x y z
N MET A 1 68.27 0.58 27.75
CA MET A 1 66.86 0.38 28.17
C MET A 1 65.96 0.62 26.96
N ARG A 2 65.42 -0.43 26.35
CA ARG A 2 64.52 -0.33 25.19
C ARG A 2 63.11 -0.68 25.66
N THR A 3 62.23 0.31 25.69
CA THR A 3 60.83 0.16 26.11
C THR A 3 59.98 -0.41 24.97
N LEU A 4 59.35 -1.56 25.23
CA LEU A 4 58.38 -2.22 24.35
C LEU A 4 57.05 -1.45 24.40
N ALA A 5 56.61 -0.87 23.29
CA ALA A 5 55.28 -0.28 23.17
C ALA A 5 54.29 -1.33 22.67
N ARG A 6 53.26 -1.57 23.49
CA ARG A 6 52.21 -2.58 23.34
C ARG A 6 51.28 -2.25 22.16
N HIS A 7 50.96 -3.28 21.36
CA HIS A 7 49.97 -3.22 20.29
C HIS A 7 48.56 -3.01 20.87
N LEU A 8 47.94 -1.87 20.56
CA LEU A 8 46.50 -1.66 20.72
C LEU A 8 45.82 -2.03 19.39
N ALA A 9 45.29 -3.24 19.34
CA ALA A 9 44.36 -3.66 18.29
C ALA A 9 43.00 -3.02 18.56
N ILE A 10 42.63 -2.00 17.79
CA ILE A 10 41.26 -1.48 17.75
C ILE A 10 40.54 -2.25 16.65
N ALA A 11 39.76 -3.25 17.06
CA ALA A 11 38.85 -3.95 16.17
C ALA A 11 37.68 -3.01 15.83
N ALA A 12 37.68 -2.49 14.60
CA ALA A 12 36.56 -1.73 14.06
C ALA A 12 35.50 -2.70 13.53
N THR A 13 34.49 -3.02 14.33
CA THR A 13 33.28 -3.71 13.87
C THR A 13 32.42 -2.75 13.04
N LEU A 14 32.56 -2.84 11.72
CA LEU A 14 31.66 -2.22 10.75
C LEU A 14 30.32 -2.95 10.77
N MET A 15 29.34 -2.40 11.51
CA MET A 15 27.95 -2.85 11.47
C MET A 15 27.24 -2.12 10.34
N SER A 16 27.19 -2.74 9.15
CA SER A 16 26.45 -2.23 8.00
C SER A 16 24.95 -2.41 8.23
N VAL A 17 24.26 -1.36 8.69
CA VAL A 17 22.79 -1.34 8.75
C VAL A 17 22.26 -1.19 7.32
N LEU A 18 21.77 -2.28 6.72
CA LEU A 18 20.89 -2.19 5.55
C LEU A 18 19.54 -1.63 6.02
N THR A 19 19.40 -0.31 6.08
CA THR A 19 18.07 0.30 6.17
C THR A 19 17.40 0.13 4.81
N GLY A 20 16.53 -0.88 4.68
CA GLY A 20 15.56 -0.91 3.59
C GLY A 20 14.77 0.39 3.57
N THR A 21 14.53 0.95 2.40
CA THR A 21 13.80 2.23 2.24
C THR A 21 12.35 2.05 2.70
N ALA A 22 12.06 2.40 3.95
CA ALA A 22 10.70 2.60 4.40
C ALA A 22 10.22 3.95 3.85
N PHE A 23 9.23 3.94 2.97
CA PHE A 23 8.54 5.17 2.60
C PHE A 23 7.74 5.64 3.81
N ALA A 24 8.06 6.82 4.33
CA ALA A 24 7.32 7.42 5.42
C ALA A 24 5.92 7.85 4.91
N ASP A 25 4.89 7.61 5.74
CA ASP A 25 3.55 8.14 5.46
C ASP A 25 3.61 9.66 5.30
N THR A 26 2.99 10.15 4.24
CA THR A 26 2.81 11.57 3.99
C THR A 26 1.90 12.19 5.07
N PRO A 27 2.03 13.51 5.33
CA PRO A 27 1.13 14.20 6.25
C PRO A 27 -0.35 14.01 5.91
N TRP A 28 -0.69 13.87 4.62
CA TRP A 28 -2.05 13.60 4.18
C TRP A 28 -2.55 12.23 4.62
N GLN A 29 -1.73 11.20 4.49
CA GLN A 29 -2.07 9.82 4.90
C GLN A 29 -2.31 9.75 6.41
N GLN A 30 -1.47 10.42 7.19
CA GLN A 30 -1.64 10.52 8.65
C GLN A 30 -2.94 11.24 9.04
N ALA A 31 -3.31 12.29 8.31
CA ALA A 31 -4.56 13.02 8.53
C ALA A 31 -5.81 12.24 8.09
N HIS A 32 -5.68 11.30 7.14
CA HIS A 32 -6.82 10.58 6.54
C HIS A 32 -6.66 9.05 6.61
N PRO A 33 -6.49 8.45 7.80
CA PRO A 33 -6.13 7.04 7.92
C PRO A 33 -7.16 6.08 7.30
N ARG A 34 -8.46 6.43 7.35
CA ARG A 34 -9.51 5.59 6.76
C ARG A 34 -9.51 5.64 5.24
N ARG A 35 -9.29 6.82 4.67
CA ARG A 35 -9.18 7.01 3.21
C ARG A 35 -7.93 6.33 2.69
N GLU A 36 -6.85 6.42 3.46
CA GLU A 36 -5.60 5.74 3.13
C GLU A 36 -5.77 4.22 3.12
N GLU A 37 -6.46 3.63 4.09
CA GLU A 37 -6.77 2.19 4.08
C GLU A 37 -7.49 1.75 2.79
N VAL A 38 -8.55 2.48 2.38
CA VAL A 38 -9.27 2.22 1.12
C VAL A 38 -8.34 2.39 -0.09
N ASN A 39 -7.57 3.48 -0.16
CA ASN A 39 -6.64 3.71 -1.28
C ASN A 39 -5.56 2.64 -1.39
N GLN A 40 -5.03 2.15 -0.26
CA GLN A 40 -4.06 1.05 -0.24
C GLN A 40 -4.68 -0.25 -0.75
N ARG A 41 -5.93 -0.55 -0.36
CA ARG A 41 -6.65 -1.73 -0.83
C ARG A 41 -6.89 -1.68 -2.35
N LEU A 42 -7.35 -0.55 -2.89
CA LEU A 42 -7.43 -0.32 -4.35
C LEU A 42 -6.07 -0.48 -5.04
N ALA A 43 -4.99 0.06 -4.47
CA ALA A 43 -3.65 -0.09 -5.04
C ALA A 43 -3.19 -1.55 -5.05
N ASN A 44 -3.52 -2.33 -4.00
CA ASN A 44 -3.22 -3.75 -3.92
C ASN A 44 -4.00 -4.54 -4.97
N GLN A 45 -5.29 -4.27 -5.13
CA GLN A 45 -6.14 -4.89 -6.16
C GLN A 45 -5.60 -4.59 -7.57
N ASN A 46 -5.26 -3.33 -7.85
CA ASN A 46 -4.64 -2.95 -9.12
C ASN A 46 -3.37 -3.77 -9.40
N ARG A 47 -2.47 -3.92 -8.41
CA ARG A 47 -1.26 -4.75 -8.58
C ARG A 47 -1.57 -6.20 -8.89
N ARG A 48 -2.58 -6.80 -8.23
CA ARG A 48 -3.00 -8.19 -8.48
C ARG A 48 -3.59 -8.36 -9.88
N ILE A 49 -4.48 -7.46 -10.31
CA ILE A 49 -5.06 -7.47 -11.67
C ILE A 49 -3.94 -7.42 -12.73
N HIS A 50 -2.98 -6.51 -12.57
CA HIS A 50 -1.85 -6.41 -13.48
C HIS A 50 -0.97 -7.67 -13.49
N HIS A 51 -0.79 -8.30 -12.32
CA HIS A 51 -0.03 -9.54 -12.21
C HIS A 51 -0.74 -10.68 -12.95
N GLU A 52 -2.03 -10.90 -12.72
CA GLU A 52 -2.78 -11.99 -13.37
C GLU A 52 -2.88 -11.81 -14.89
N VAL A 53 -3.03 -10.58 -15.37
CA VAL A 53 -2.92 -10.28 -16.81
C VAL A 53 -1.54 -10.62 -17.36
N LYS A 54 -0.47 -10.32 -16.61
CA LYS A 54 0.91 -10.59 -17.02
C LYS A 54 1.21 -12.08 -17.08
N GLU A 55 0.72 -12.85 -16.10
CA GLU A 55 0.90 -14.31 -16.07
C GLU A 55 -0.01 -15.03 -17.08
N GLY A 56 -1.00 -14.34 -17.65
CA GLY A 56 -1.95 -14.91 -18.61
C GLY A 56 -3.16 -15.59 -17.97
N GLU A 57 -3.27 -15.51 -16.64
CA GLU A 57 -4.37 -16.06 -15.84
C GLU A 57 -5.64 -15.19 -15.93
N MET A 58 -5.54 -13.94 -16.39
CA MET A 58 -6.68 -13.04 -16.59
C MET A 58 -6.68 -12.39 -17.98
N SER A 59 -7.86 -12.38 -18.63
CA SER A 59 -8.04 -11.66 -19.90
C SER A 59 -8.02 -10.14 -19.73
N HIS A 60 -7.58 -9.40 -20.76
CA HIS A 60 -7.65 -7.93 -20.75
C HIS A 60 -9.08 -7.38 -20.57
N ALA A 61 -10.10 -8.08 -21.08
CA ALA A 61 -11.49 -7.67 -20.95
C ALA A 61 -11.99 -7.77 -19.51
N GLU A 62 -11.58 -8.82 -18.80
CA GLU A 62 -11.87 -9.03 -17.39
C GLU A 62 -11.15 -8.00 -16.52
N ALA A 63 -9.85 -7.78 -16.75
CA ALA A 63 -9.08 -6.72 -16.09
C ALA A 63 -9.74 -5.35 -16.27
N ALA A 64 -10.22 -5.05 -17.48
CA ALA A 64 -10.93 -3.81 -17.74
C ALA A 64 -12.25 -3.69 -16.97
N ARG A 65 -12.94 -4.81 -16.69
CA ARG A 65 -14.14 -4.84 -15.83
C ARG A 65 -13.77 -4.54 -14.38
N LEU A 66 -12.79 -5.25 -13.84
CA LEU A 66 -12.36 -5.08 -12.45
C LEU A 66 -11.86 -3.65 -12.20
N HIS A 67 -11.06 -3.09 -13.11
CA HIS A 67 -10.66 -1.69 -13.01
C HIS A 67 -11.81 -0.69 -13.11
N ARG A 68 -12.91 -1.02 -13.82
CA ARG A 68 -14.11 -0.16 -13.80
C ARG A 68 -14.76 -0.17 -12.42
N ASP A 69 -14.80 -1.32 -11.77
CA ASP A 69 -15.41 -1.46 -10.45
C ASP A 69 -14.54 -0.80 -9.37
N ASP A 70 -13.21 -0.99 -9.38
CA ASP A 70 -12.27 -0.24 -8.53
C ASP A 70 -12.41 1.29 -8.71
N ARG A 71 -12.58 1.77 -9.94
CA ARG A 71 -12.80 3.20 -10.21
C ARG A 71 -14.13 3.72 -9.67
N LYS A 72 -15.18 2.90 -9.64
CA LYS A 72 -16.45 3.27 -9.01
C LYS A 72 -16.27 3.43 -7.50
N ILE A 73 -15.62 2.46 -6.86
CA ILE A 73 -15.31 2.53 -5.42
C ILE A 73 -14.46 3.76 -5.11
N ARG A 74 -13.44 4.05 -5.92
CA ARG A 74 -12.59 5.25 -5.76
C ARG A 74 -13.37 6.55 -5.89
N ARG A 75 -14.41 6.59 -6.73
CA ARG A 75 -15.30 7.74 -6.89
C ARG A 75 -16.23 7.88 -5.71
N GLU A 76 -16.85 6.79 -5.28
CA GLU A 76 -17.72 6.77 -4.09
C GLU A 76 -16.97 7.24 -2.84
N GLU A 77 -15.72 6.81 -2.65
CA GLU A 77 -14.85 7.30 -1.58
C GLU A 77 -14.65 8.82 -1.62
N ARG A 78 -14.48 9.41 -2.82
CA ARG A 78 -14.33 10.87 -3.00
C ARG A 78 -15.62 11.59 -2.68
N ASP A 79 -16.74 11.03 -3.13
CA ASP A 79 -18.05 11.63 -2.95
C ASP A 79 -18.46 11.61 -1.48
N MET A 80 -18.20 10.53 -0.75
CA MET A 80 -18.33 10.46 0.71
C MET A 80 -17.40 11.46 1.38
N ALA A 81 -16.12 11.50 0.98
CA ALA A 81 -15.16 12.44 1.57
C ALA A 81 -15.53 13.91 1.34
N ALA A 82 -16.12 14.25 0.20
CA ALA A 82 -16.58 15.60 -0.10
C ALA A 82 -17.74 16.04 0.81
N GLN A 83 -18.49 15.10 1.38
CA GLN A 83 -19.60 15.37 2.30
C GLN A 83 -19.13 15.56 3.75
N ASP A 84 -17.95 15.04 4.11
CA ASP A 84 -17.40 15.11 5.47
C ASP A 84 -15.98 15.71 5.51
N HIS A 85 -15.82 16.96 5.06
CA HIS A 85 -14.59 17.75 5.22
C HIS A 85 -13.30 17.04 4.75
N SER A 86 -13.38 16.26 3.65
CA SER A 86 -12.31 15.41 3.12
C SER A 86 -12.00 14.13 3.92
N HIS A 87 -12.78 13.81 4.96
CA HIS A 87 -12.71 12.56 5.72
C HIS A 87 -13.84 11.60 5.36
N ILE A 88 -13.66 10.33 5.68
CA ILE A 88 -14.75 9.37 5.69
C ILE A 88 -14.99 8.88 7.11
N THR A 89 -16.24 8.61 7.42
CA THR A 89 -16.68 8.02 8.68
C THR A 89 -16.26 6.55 8.77
N LYS A 90 -16.42 5.97 9.96
CA LYS A 90 -16.17 4.53 10.17
C LYS A 90 -17.15 3.66 9.39
N SER A 91 -18.40 4.11 9.25
CA SER A 91 -19.45 3.36 8.54
C SER A 91 -19.19 3.35 7.02
N GLU A 92 -18.88 4.51 6.44
CA GLU A 92 -18.52 4.64 5.03
C GLU A 92 -17.29 3.79 4.67
N LYS A 93 -16.26 3.82 5.51
CA LYS A 93 -15.10 2.92 5.34
C LYS A 93 -15.52 1.46 5.31
N HIS A 94 -16.45 1.04 6.17
CA HIS A 94 -16.91 -0.35 6.19
C HIS A 94 -17.63 -0.73 4.89
N VAL A 95 -18.50 0.16 4.38
CA VAL A 95 -19.19 -0.04 3.09
C VAL A 95 -18.18 -0.16 1.96
N LEU A 96 -17.22 0.76 1.84
CA LEU A 96 -16.18 0.73 0.81
C LEU A 96 -15.35 -0.56 0.91
N ASN A 97 -14.91 -0.95 2.12
CA ASN A 97 -14.14 -2.18 2.31
C ASN A 97 -14.93 -3.44 1.90
N GLN A 98 -16.25 -3.48 2.11
CA GLN A 98 -17.09 -4.60 1.65
C GLN A 98 -17.15 -4.66 0.13
N GLN A 99 -17.30 -3.52 -0.54
CA GLN A 99 -17.27 -3.45 -2.01
C GLN A 99 -15.92 -3.90 -2.57
N GLU A 100 -14.81 -3.44 -1.98
CA GLU A 100 -13.46 -3.89 -2.35
C GLU A 100 -13.25 -5.38 -2.10
N ASN A 101 -13.82 -5.96 -1.03
CA ASN A 101 -13.76 -7.41 -0.83
C ASN A 101 -14.50 -8.15 -1.96
N ALA A 102 -15.66 -7.64 -2.39
CA ALA A 102 -16.42 -8.25 -3.49
C ALA A 102 -15.62 -8.22 -4.81
N VAL A 103 -14.94 -7.11 -5.12
CA VAL A 103 -14.03 -7.02 -6.29
C VAL A 103 -12.81 -7.92 -6.09
N SER A 104 -12.20 -7.91 -4.91
CA SER A 104 -11.01 -8.69 -4.59
C SER A 104 -11.20 -10.20 -4.74
N HIS A 105 -12.41 -10.71 -4.46
CA HIS A 105 -12.76 -12.11 -4.66
C HIS A 105 -12.89 -12.51 -6.13
N GLN A 106 -13.05 -11.56 -7.05
CA GLN A 106 -13.11 -11.82 -8.49
C GLN A 106 -11.72 -11.84 -9.14
N ILE A 107 -10.70 -11.33 -8.46
CA ILE A 107 -9.31 -11.37 -8.92
C ILE A 107 -8.75 -12.76 -8.57
N GLY A 108 -8.32 -13.53 -9.57
CA GLY A 108 -7.70 -14.85 -9.43
C GLY A 108 -8.70 -16.02 -9.36
N GLN A 109 -9.91 -15.83 -9.91
CA GLN A 109 -10.86 -16.93 -10.12
C GLN A 109 -10.56 -17.72 -11.40
#